data_AF-A0A2N0X143-F1
#
_entry.id   AF-A0A2N0X143-F1
#
_cell.length_a   1.000
_cell.length_b   1.000
_cell.length_c   1.000
_cell.angle_alpha   90.00
_cell.angle_beta   90.00
_cell.angle_gamma   90.00
#
_symmetry.space_group_name_H-M   'P 1'
#
loop_
_entity.id
_entity.type
_entity.pdbx_description
1 polymer ?
#
loop_
_entity_poly.entity_id
_entity_poly.type
_entity_poly.pdbx_seq_one_letter_code
_entity_poly.pdbx_strand_id
1 'polypeptide(L)'
;MRCMFCQKEVFDENDHLGKPISIPSRGVAHSQCAEEDLIEKRIFGSIHITEISLEDLYELRELVKTEINERVKRNNEAANQQESP
;
A
#
# COMPACT_ATOMS: atom_id res chain seq x y z
N MET A 1 12.51 13.49 -17.95
CA MET A 1 12.91 12.39 -17.02
C MET A 1 11.85 11.30 -17.13
N ARG A 2 12.23 10.01 -17.23
CA ARG A 2 11.28 8.92 -17.54
C ARG A 2 11.07 8.00 -16.36
N CYS A 3 9.82 7.53 -16.21
CA CYS A 3 9.44 6.51 -15.24
C CYS A 3 10.18 5.21 -15.55
N MET A 4 10.88 4.65 -14.56
CA MET A 4 11.66 3.43 -14.73
C MET A 4 10.81 2.18 -15.06
N PHE A 5 9.50 2.19 -14.76
CA PHE A 5 8.60 1.06 -14.99
C PHE A 5 7.91 1.14 -16.36
N CYS A 6 7.21 2.25 -16.65
CA CYS A 6 6.42 2.39 -17.88
C CYS A 6 7.15 3.15 -19.01
N GLN A 7 8.35 3.66 -18.75
CA GLN A 7 9.20 4.41 -19.70
C GLN A 7 8.59 5.73 -20.24
N LYS A 8 7.42 6.15 -19.75
CA LYS A 8 6.79 7.45 -20.06
C LYS A 8 7.40 8.58 -19.23
N GLU A 9 7.16 9.83 -19.61
CA GLU A 9 7.61 10.98 -18.81
C GLU A 9 6.93 11.01 -17.44
N VAL A 10 7.70 11.27 -16.39
CA VAL A 10 7.15 11.39 -15.02
C VAL A 10 6.47 12.73 -14.77
N PHE A 11 6.88 13.79 -15.47
CA PHE A 11 6.30 15.12 -15.37
C PHE A 11 5.38 15.33 -16.58
N ASP A 12 4.17 14.80 -16.52
CA ASP A 12 3.09 15.12 -17.46
C ASP A 12 2.13 16.08 -16.75
N GLU A 13 1.55 17.02 -17.49
CA GLU A 13 0.55 17.98 -16.99
C GLU A 13 -0.73 17.25 -16.51
N ASN A 14 -0.96 16.05 -17.04
CA ASN A 14 -2.07 15.19 -16.66
C ASN A 14 -1.58 14.16 -15.63
N ASP A 15 -1.65 14.51 -14.34
CA ASP A 15 -1.22 13.74 -13.15
C ASP A 15 -2.03 12.44 -12.92
N HIS A 16 -2.32 11.67 -13.97
CA HIS A 16 -3.16 10.47 -13.93
C HIS A 16 -2.47 9.26 -13.31
N LEU A 17 -1.14 9.20 -13.34
CA LEU A 17 -0.35 8.10 -12.78
C LEU A 17 0.26 8.48 -11.41
N GLY A 18 -0.11 9.65 -10.90
CA GLY A 18 0.34 10.21 -9.64
C GLY A 18 1.76 10.81 -9.70
N LYS A 19 2.12 11.43 -8.57
CA LYS A 19 3.29 12.30 -8.48
C LYS A 19 4.61 11.54 -8.69
N PRO A 20 5.62 12.20 -9.28
CA PRO A 20 6.97 11.64 -9.38
C PRO A 20 7.54 11.32 -8.00
N ILE A 21 8.07 10.11 -7.84
CA ILE A 21 8.81 9.68 -6.65
C ILE A 21 10.21 9.20 -7.03
N SER A 22 11.16 9.37 -6.13
CA SER A 22 12.51 8.83 -6.27
C SER A 22 12.59 7.42 -5.67
N ILE A 23 13.05 6.46 -6.45
CA ILE A 23 13.39 5.11 -6.00
C ILE A 23 14.89 5.07 -5.69
N PRO A 24 15.29 4.83 -4.43
CA PRO A 24 16.69 4.81 -4.02
C PRO A 24 17.55 3.92 -4.93
N SER A 25 18.67 4.46 -5.39
CA SER A 25 19.66 3.76 -6.24
C SER A 25 19.15 3.23 -7.58
N ARG A 26 17.94 3.63 -8.03
CA ARG A 26 17.35 3.13 -9.29
C ARG A 26 16.95 4.25 -10.25
N GLY A 27 16.26 5.28 -9.76
CA GLY A 27 15.78 6.37 -10.61
C GLY A 27 14.48 6.98 -10.11
N VAL A 28 13.64 7.43 -11.03
CA VAL A 28 12.32 8.00 -10.71
C VAL A 28 11.19 7.17 -11.30
N ALA A 29 10.03 7.23 -10.67
CA ALA A 29 8.82 6.55 -11.10
C ALA A 29 7.59 7.41 -10.84
N HIS A 30 6.50 7.13 -11.55
CA HIS A 30 5.18 7.53 -11.10
C HIS A 30 4.84 6.80 -9.80
N SER A 31 4.16 7.47 -8.86
CA SER A 31 3.79 6.83 -7.59
C SER A 31 2.93 5.57 -7.82
N GLN A 32 2.00 5.61 -8.77
CA GLN A 32 1.16 4.46 -9.08
C GLN A 32 1.97 3.31 -9.68
N CYS A 33 2.88 3.58 -10.62
CA CYS A 33 3.70 2.51 -11.20
C CYS A 33 4.62 1.85 -10.17
N ALA A 34 5.11 2.61 -9.17
CA ALA A 34 5.89 2.04 -8.08
C ALA A 34 5.03 1.20 -7.13
N GLU A 35 3.80 1.61 -6.86
CA GLU A 35 2.84 0.84 -6.06
C GLU A 35 2.43 -0.45 -6.78
N GLU A 36 2.17 -0.39 -8.08
CA GLU A 36 1.89 -1.56 -8.92
C GLU A 36 3.05 -2.57 -8.88
N ASP A 37 4.31 -2.12 -8.98
CA ASP A 37 5.49 -2.99 -8.85
C ASP A 37 5.57 -3.68 -7.46
N LEU A 38 5.21 -2.98 -6.39
CA LEU A 38 5.13 -3.56 -5.05
C LEU A 38 4.01 -4.62 -4.97
N ILE A 39 2.85 -4.34 -5.55
CA ILE A 39 1.72 -5.28 -5.59
C ILE A 39 2.06 -6.52 -6.41
N GLU A 40 2.66 -6.36 -7.59
CA GLU A 40 3.07 -7.48 -8.45
C GLU A 40 4.09 -8.39 -7.74
N LYS A 41 5.04 -7.79 -7.02
CA LYS A 41 6.01 -8.52 -6.18
C LYS A 41 5.41 -9.04 -4.88
N ARG A 42 4.15 -8.69 -4.59
CA ARG A 42 3.43 -8.95 -3.33
C ARG A 42 4.26 -8.51 -2.12
N ILE A 43 4.90 -7.34 -2.24
CA ILE A 43 5.63 -6.70 -1.16
C ILE A 43 4.68 -5.70 -0.49
N PHE A 44 4.39 -5.93 0.79
CA PHE A 44 3.60 -5.00 1.61
C PHE A 44 4.49 -4.39 2.69
N GLY A 45 4.88 -3.13 2.50
CA GLY A 45 5.86 -2.47 3.37
C GLY A 45 7.21 -3.20 3.32
N SER A 46 7.63 -3.78 4.45
CA SER A 46 8.85 -4.60 4.56
C SER A 46 8.59 -6.10 4.50
N ILE A 47 7.37 -6.53 4.17
CA ILE A 47 6.95 -7.94 4.17
C ILE A 47 6.88 -8.44 2.73
N HIS A 48 7.68 -9.46 2.43
CA HIS A 48 7.64 -10.18 1.15
C HIS A 48 6.64 -11.33 1.27
N ILE A 49 5.39 -11.12 0.85
CA ILE A 49 4.30 -12.11 1.04
C ILE A 49 4.62 -13.43 0.31
N THR A 50 5.37 -13.37 -0.78
CA THR A 50 5.83 -14.56 -1.54
C THR A 50 6.78 -15.46 -0.76
N GLU A 51 7.42 -14.97 0.29
CA GLU A 51 8.38 -15.73 1.12
C GLU A 51 7.70 -16.40 2.32
N ILE A 52 6.43 -16.10 2.57
CA ILE A 52 5.64 -16.66 3.68
C ILE A 52 5.10 -18.04 3.27
N SER A 53 5.18 -19.01 4.19
CA SER A 53 4.59 -20.33 3.96
C SER A 53 3.07 -20.25 3.81
N LEU A 54 2.44 -21.23 3.17
CA LEU A 54 0.99 -21.20 2.99
C LEU A 54 0.24 -21.23 4.33
N GLU A 55 0.75 -21.98 5.31
CA GLU A 55 0.20 -22.11 6.66
C GLU A 55 0.26 -20.78 7.40
N ASP A 56 1.44 -20.16 7.45
CA ASP A 56 1.64 -18.84 8.07
C ASP A 56 0.82 -17.75 7.36
N LEU A 57 0.63 -17.87 6.05
CA LEU A 57 -0.19 -16.92 5.29
C LEU A 57 -1.67 -17.00 5.67
N TYR A 58 -2.19 -18.21 5.96
CA TYR A 58 -3.54 -18.36 6.51
C TYR A 58 -3.66 -17.80 7.92
N GLU A 59 -2.65 -18.01 8.77
CA GLU A 59 -2.63 -17.43 10.10
C GLU A 59 -2.58 -15.89 10.05
N LEU A 60 -1.68 -15.33 9.23
CA LEU A 60 -1.58 -13.89 8.99
C LEU A 60 -2.92 -13.30 8.54
N ARG A 61 -3.65 -14.00 7.66
CA ARG A 61 -4.99 -13.57 7.23
C ARG A 61 -5.96 -13.45 8.40
N GLU A 62 -5.99 -14.41 9.31
CA GLU A 62 -6.91 -14.38 10.46
C GLU A 62 -6.49 -13.31 11.50
N LEU A 63 -5.19 -13.10 11.70
CA LEU A 63 -4.68 -12.01 12.53
C LEU A 63 -5.07 -10.64 11.98
N VAL A 64 -4.90 -10.42 10.68
CA VAL A 64 -5.28 -9.16 10.01
C VAL A 64 -6.78 -8.90 10.12
N LYS A 65 -7.63 -9.92 9.91
CA LYS A 65 -9.08 -9.79 10.09
C LYS A 65 -9.45 -9.38 11.51
N THR A 66 -8.83 -10.01 12.51
CA THR A 66 -9.05 -9.70 13.92
C THR A 66 -8.70 -8.24 14.21
N GLU A 67 -7.54 -7.78 13.74
CA GLU A 67 -7.10 -6.39 13.93
C GLU A 67 -8.02 -5.38 13.24
N ILE A 68 -8.50 -5.68 12.02
CA ILE A 68 -9.47 -4.83 11.31
C ILE A 68 -10.75 -4.69 12.15
N ASN A 69 -11.30 -5.80 12.64
CA ASN A 69 -12.51 -5.79 13.45
C ASN A 69 -12.34 -4.95 14.72
N GLU A 70 -11.21 -5.10 15.43
CA GLU A 70 -10.91 -4.32 16.64
C GLU A 70 -10.74 -2.83 16.35
N ARG A 71 -10.10 -2.45 15.23
CA ARG A 71 -9.99 -1.03 14.83
C ARG A 71 -11.33 -0.43 14.45
N VAL A 72 -12.16 -1.16 13.70
CA VAL A 72 -13.50 -0.70 13.33
C VAL A 72 -14.35 -0.50 14.58
N LYS A 73 -14.31 -1.46 15.51
CA LYS A 73 -15.02 -1.36 16.80
C LYS A 73 -14.57 -0.12 17.58
N ARG A 74 -13.26 0.09 17.77
CA ARG A 74 -12.74 1.27 18.48
C ARG A 74 -13.15 2.58 17.83
N ASN A 75 -13.11 2.66 16.51
CA ASN A 75 -13.50 3.87 15.79
C ASN A 75 -15.00 4.17 15.94
N ASN A 76 -15.84 3.14 15.92
CA ASN A 76 -17.29 3.30 16.14
C ASN A 76 -17.61 3.70 17.59
N GLU A 77 -16.92 3.14 18.58
CA GLU A 77 -17.07 3.52 19.99
C GLU A 77 -16.65 4.99 20.23
N ALA A 78 -15.57 5.44 19.58
CA ALA A 78 -15.12 6.84 19.66
C ALA A 78 -16.11 7.82 19.02
N ALA A 79 -16.75 7.44 17.90
CA ALA A 79 -17.77 8.25 17.25
C ALA A 79 -19.02 8.40 18.13
N ASN A 80 -19.48 7.32 18.77
CA ASN A 80 -20.67 7.34 19.61
C ASN A 80 -20.49 8.14 20.92
N GLN A 81 -19.26 8.30 21.42
CA GLN A 81 -18.96 9.11 22.61
C GLN A 81 -18.93 10.63 22.33
N GLN A 82 -18.92 11.04 21.06
CA GLN A 82 -18.94 12.46 20.67
C GLN A 82 -20.37 13.00 20.46
N GLU A 83 -21.40 12.15 20.52
CA GLU A 83 -22.81 12.52 20.28
C GLU A 83 -23.67 12.59 21.56
N SER A 84 -23.08 12.45 22.74
CA SER A 84 -23.79 12.57 24.02
C SER A 84 -23.53 13.96 24.66
N PRO A 85 -24.57 14.80 24.87
CA PRO A 85 -24.46 16.09 25.56
C PRO A 85 -24.10 15.99 27.05
#